data_AF-A0A0Q7HZD7-F1
#
_entry.id   AF-A0A0Q7HZD7-F1
#
_cell.length_a   1.000
_cell.length_b   1.000
_cell.length_c   1.000
_cell.angle_alpha   90.00
_cell.angle_beta   90.00
_cell.angle_gamma   90.00
#
_symmetry.space_group_name_H-M   'P 1'
#
loop_
_entity.id
_entity.type
_entity.pdbx_description
1 polymer ?
#
loop_
_entity_poly.entity_id
_entity_poly.type
_entity_poly.pdbx_seq_one_letter_code
_entity_poly.pdbx_strand_id
1 'polypeptide(L)' 'MRTPRRGSAFDQAEAAFKTATRKPVEAAPPKPVAPPEGKEMVTLRLDRAVLEHFQDDGPGWQDRINAALRIAAGLDPA' A
#
# COMPACT_ATOMS: atom_id res chain seq x y z
N MET A 1 23.76 -42.65 35.44
CA MET A 1 22.72 -42.87 34.42
C MET A 1 21.93 -41.58 34.25
N ARG A 2 21.97 -40.94 33.09
CA ARG A 2 21.36 -39.62 32.84
C ARG A 2 19.98 -39.84 32.22
N THR A 3 18.92 -39.55 32.96
CA THR A 3 17.53 -39.72 32.52
C THR A 3 17.26 -38.89 31.26
N PRO A 4 16.63 -39.44 30.20
CA PRO A 4 16.36 -38.68 28.98
C PRO A 4 15.30 -37.62 29.25
N ARG A 5 15.62 -36.35 28.95
CA ARG A 5 14.65 -35.26 28.94
C ARG A 5 13.57 -35.60 27.92
N ARG A 6 12.38 -35.98 28.41
CA ARG A 6 11.13 -36.06 27.65
C ARG A 6 11.05 -34.85 26.72
N GLY A 7 10.82 -35.10 25.42
CA GLY A 7 10.56 -34.07 24.41
C GLY A 7 9.62 -33.03 25.00
N SER A 8 10.14 -31.81 25.13
CA SER A 8 9.67 -30.85 26.12
C SER A 8 8.27 -30.34 25.80
N ALA A 9 7.47 -30.13 26.85
CA ALA A 9 6.22 -29.37 26.79
C ALA A 9 6.40 -27.98 26.13
N PHE A 10 7.61 -27.43 26.21
CA PHE A 10 8.01 -26.21 25.50
C PHE A 10 7.94 -26.32 23.98
N ASP A 11 8.27 -27.47 23.40
CA ASP A 11 8.22 -27.71 21.95
C ASP A 11 6.75 -27.73 21.46
N GLN A 12 5.88 -28.35 22.25
CA GLN A 12 4.44 -28.36 21.98
C GLN A 12 3.80 -26.98 22.16
N ALA A 13 4.29 -26.17 23.11
CA ALA A 13 3.83 -24.81 23.31
C ALA A 13 4.26 -23.87 22.17
N GLU A 14 5.49 -23.99 21.64
CA GLU A 14 5.93 -23.22 20.47
C GLU A 14 5.17 -23.60 19.20
N ALA A 15 4.87 -24.89 19.00
CA ALA A 15 4.07 -25.35 17.88
C ALA A 15 2.65 -24.76 17.92
N ALA A 16 2.01 -24.71 19.10
CA ALA A 16 0.69 -24.13 19.28
C ALA A 16 0.69 -22.60 19.11
N PHE A 17 1.76 -21.91 19.53
CA PHE A 17 1.87 -20.46 19.36
C PHE A 17 2.05 -20.06 17.88
N LYS A 18 2.83 -20.83 17.09
CA LYS A 18 3.02 -20.59 15.65
C LYS A 18 1.75 -20.84 14.84
N THR A 19 0.92 -21.82 15.21
CA THR A 19 -0.36 -22.05 14.54
C THR A 19 -1.39 -20.98 14.89
N ALA A 20 -1.41 -20.48 16.14
CA ALA A 20 -2.35 -19.45 16.57
C ALA A 20 -2.00 -18.03 16.05
N THR A 21 -0.72 -17.74 15.80
CA THR A 21 -0.26 -16.43 15.30
C THR A 21 -0.13 -16.33 13.78
N ARG A 22 -0.20 -17.46 13.06
CA ARG A 22 -0.35 -17.45 11.61
C ARG A 22 -1.79 -17.08 11.27
N LYS A 23 -2.07 -15.77 11.23
CA LYS A 23 -3.20 -15.25 10.45
C LYS A 23 -3.09 -15.83 9.04
N PRO A 24 -4.04 -16.65 8.57
CA PRO A 24 -4.15 -16.90 7.15
C PRO A 24 -4.40 -15.53 6.52
N VAL A 25 -3.44 -15.02 5.74
CA VAL A 25 -3.81 -14.10 4.65
C VAL A 25 -4.60 -14.98 3.71
N GLU A 26 -5.90 -14.99 3.95
CA GLU A 26 -6.90 -15.47 3.02
C GLU A 26 -6.60 -14.74 1.72
N ALA A 27 -6.17 -15.52 0.72
CA ALA A 27 -5.97 -15.02 -0.62
C ALA A 27 -7.28 -14.39 -1.05
N ALA A 28 -7.34 -13.05 -1.01
CA ALA A 28 -8.47 -12.33 -1.52
C ALA A 28 -8.72 -12.81 -2.95
N PRO A 29 -9.97 -13.08 -3.35
CA PRO A 29 -10.26 -13.45 -4.74
C PRO A 29 -9.67 -12.37 -5.66
N PRO A 30 -9.18 -12.72 -6.87
CA PRO A 30 -8.68 -11.72 -7.81
C PRO A 30 -9.81 -10.72 -8.02
N LYS A 31 -9.70 -9.55 -7.38
CA LYS A 31 -10.64 -8.46 -7.61
C LYS A 31 -10.57 -8.21 -9.11
N PRO A 32 -11.71 -8.18 -9.82
CA PRO A 32 -11.71 -7.84 -11.23
C PRO A 32 -10.89 -6.58 -11.43
N VAL A 33 -10.06 -6.59 -12.49
CA VAL A 33 -9.21 -5.48 -12.93
C VAL A 33 -10.12 -4.37 -13.47
N ALA A 34 -10.99 -3.83 -12.62
CA ALA A 34 -11.49 -2.50 -12.79
C ALA A 34 -10.29 -1.59 -12.54
N PRO A 35 -9.98 -0.64 -13.45
CA PRO A 35 -9.10 0.46 -13.08
C PRO A 35 -9.65 1.02 -11.76
N PRO A 36 -8.82 1.20 -10.72
CA PRO A 36 -9.30 1.77 -9.49
C PRO A 36 -9.97 3.09 -9.85
N GLU A 37 -11.28 3.20 -9.61
CA GLU A 37 -12.03 4.44 -9.78
C GLU A 37 -11.53 5.42 -8.71
N GLY A 38 -10.40 6.07 -8.98
CA GLY A 38 -9.65 6.84 -7.99
C GLY A 38 -8.30 7.36 -8.50
N LYS A 39 -7.67 8.22 -7.69
CA LYS A 39 -6.32 8.74 -7.95
C LYS A 39 -5.31 7.67 -7.56
N GLU A 40 -4.44 7.27 -8.49
CA GLU A 40 -3.35 6.34 -8.22
C GLU A 40 -2.10 7.10 -7.75
N MET A 41 -1.48 6.65 -6.65
CA MET A 41 -0.20 7.21 -6.22
C MET A 41 0.91 6.64 -7.09
N VAL A 42 1.46 7.49 -7.96
CA VAL A 42 2.56 7.14 -8.87
C VAL A 42 3.80 7.95 -8.56
N THR A 43 4.98 7.36 -8.79
CA THR A 43 6.26 8.09 -8.70
C THR A 43 6.55 8.75 -10.05
N LEU A 44 6.17 10.02 -10.20
CA LEU A 44 6.45 10.85 -11.37
C LEU A 44 7.54 11.89 -11.04
N ARG A 45 8.45 12.15 -11.97
CA ARG A 45 9.39 13.27 -11.87
C ARG A 45 8.80 14.51 -12.52
N LEU A 46 8.77 15.61 -11.78
CA LEU A 46 8.30 16.92 -12.22
C LEU A 46 9.44 17.93 -12.09
N ASP A 47 9.45 18.92 -12.96
CA ASP A 47 10.39 20.03 -12.86
C ASP A 47 10.20 20.82 -11.58
N ARG A 48 11.31 21.33 -11.03
CA ARG A 48 11.30 22.08 -9.77
C ARG A 48 10.42 23.34 -9.84
N ALA A 49 10.51 24.08 -10.95
CA ALA A 49 9.71 25.29 -11.15
C ALA A 49 8.21 25.01 -11.18
N VAL A 50 7.81 23.86 -11.75
CA VAL A 50 6.41 23.42 -11.77
C VAL A 50 5.95 23.08 -10.36
N LEU A 51 6.75 22.32 -9.60
CA LEU A 51 6.43 21.99 -8.21
C LEU A 51 6.28 23.23 -7.33
N GLU A 52 7.21 24.18 -7.44
CA GLU A 52 7.17 25.44 -6.68
C GLU A 52 5.91 26.24 -7.01
N HIS A 53 5.61 26.42 -8.31
CA HIS A 53 4.40 27.12 -8.75
C HIS A 53 3.11 26.56 -8.13
N PHE A 54 2.94 25.23 -8.14
CA PHE A 54 1.72 24.63 -7.59
C PHE A 54 1.71 24.60 -6.05
N GLN A 55 2.87 24.43 -5.40
CA GLN A 55 3.01 24.41 -3.94
C GLN A 55 2.77 25.79 -3.31
N ASP A 56 3.16 26.88 -3.98
CA ASP A 56 2.99 28.25 -3.49
C ASP A 56 1.51 28.62 -3.28
N ASP A 57 0.62 28.07 -4.09
CA ASP A 57 -0.84 28.22 -3.95
C ASP A 57 -1.42 27.47 -2.72
N GLY A 58 -0.58 26.76 -1.95
CA GLY A 58 -0.95 26.15 -0.67
C GLY A 58 -1.59 24.75 -0.77
N PRO A 59 -2.32 24.31 0.27
CA PRO A 59 -2.91 22.97 0.33
C PRO A 59 -3.74 22.61 -0.92
N GLY A 60 -3.72 21.33 -1.32
CA GLY A 60 -4.43 20.86 -2.52
C GLY A 60 -3.67 21.04 -3.83
N TRP A 61 -2.39 21.42 -3.80
CA TRP A 61 -1.57 21.58 -5.01
C TRP A 61 -1.51 20.34 -5.91
N GLN A 62 -1.57 19.14 -5.32
CA GLN A 62 -1.62 17.88 -6.07
C GLN A 62 -2.92 17.73 -6.88
N ASP A 63 -4.03 18.28 -6.39
CA ASP A 63 -5.30 18.26 -7.12
C ASP A 63 -5.30 19.28 -8.25
N ARG A 64 -4.69 20.46 -8.03
CA ARG A 64 -4.52 21.48 -9.07
C ARG A 64 -3.62 21.01 -10.21
N ILE A 65 -2.48 20.40 -9.90
CA ILE A 65 -1.60 19.86 -10.95
C ILE A 65 -2.28 18.71 -11.70
N ASN A 66 -3.07 17.88 -11.02
CA ASN A 66 -3.83 16.82 -11.66
C ASN A 66 -4.95 17.38 -12.56
N ALA A 67 -5.62 18.47 -12.17
CA ALA A 67 -6.59 19.17 -13.01
C ALA A 67 -5.92 19.78 -14.27
N ALA A 68 -4.75 20.39 -14.11
CA ALA A 68 -3.97 20.91 -15.24
C ALA A 68 -3.54 19.80 -16.20
N LEU A 69 -3.09 18.66 -15.68
CA LEU A 69 -2.75 17.48 -16.48
C LEU A 69 -3.96 16.92 -17.23
N ARG A 70 -5.15 16.92 -16.62
CA ARG A 70 -6.39 16.51 -17.30
C ARG A 70 -6.72 17.41 -18.48
N ILE A 71 -6.68 18.73 -18.28
CA ILE A 71 -6.90 19.70 -19.36
C ILE A 71 -5.87 19.51 -20.49
N ALA A 72 -4.59 19.34 -20.15
CA ALA A 72 -3.53 19.11 -21.14
C ALA A 72 -3.68 17.79 -21.90
N ALA A 73 -4.23 16.76 -21.27
CA ALA A 73 -4.53 15.48 -21.89
C ALA A 73 -5.87 15.44 -22.64
N GLY A 74 -6.66 16.53 -22.63
CA GLY A 74 -8.00 16.57 -23.20
C GLY A 74 -9.04 15.78 -22.42
N LEU A 75 -8.77 15.52 -21.13
CA LEU A 75 -9.70 14.88 -20.20
C LEU A 75 -10.56 15.96 -19.53
N ASP A 76 -11.84 15.66 -19.31
CA ASP A 76 -12.81 16.60 -18.73
C ASP A 76 -12.36 17.06 -17.32
N PRO A 77 -12.35 18.38 -17.03
CA PRO A 77 -12.02 18.90 -15.70
C PRO A 77 -13.18 18.68 -14.73
N ALA A 78 -13.34 17.45 -14.23
CA ALA A 78 -14.27 17.13 -13.15
C ALA A 78 -13.70 17.47 -11.76
#